data_AF-A0A395I274-F1
#
_entry.id   AF-A0A395I274-F1
#
_cell.length_a   1.000
_cell.length_b   1.000
_cell.length_c   1.000
_cell.angle_alpha   90.00
_cell.angle_beta   90.00
_cell.angle_gamma   90.00
#
_symmetry.space_group_name_H-M   'P 1'
#
loop_
_entity.id
_entity.type
_entity.pdbx_description
1 polymer ?
#
loop_
_entity_poly.entity_id
_entity_poly.type
_entity_poly.pdbx_seq_one_letter_code
_entity_poly.pdbx_strand_id
1 'polypeptide(L)'
;MVIDAMLKSRPISHDLSQRAVNHLIEIGFHDIRKLSKSSWEEKAMALKDGGYNRYREQGATNLGEMVDLVSEKYEGDLNNLLKKANNDRNKTRQLIKEIKGLGDLGADLFLNNVQSVWPSMAPFIDGRSLETADKVGLGTDLDAIYAELGRDSMTMSRLANGLSAIPTLSRIVNLVVGVLMVLGGISQFFPMSMSSIIVGIYVIIFGLIVGGLEFLPNIPDYVYRYASFLFSFLGRGAFYIFVGSILLHDGALRIIAGSVVGFIGLGYIALEFIPSIEPPSNMRETDQGWGAEQV
;
A
#
# COMPACT_ATOMS: atom_id res chain seq x y z
N MET A 1 14.81 3.62 -9.85
CA MET A 1 13.40 3.34 -10.18
C MET A 1 13.02 1.90 -9.86
N VAL A 2 13.68 0.88 -10.44
CA VAL A 2 13.40 -0.52 -10.10
C VAL A 2 13.64 -0.82 -8.62
N ILE A 3 14.80 -0.42 -8.08
CA ILE A 3 15.10 -0.56 -6.64
C ILE A 3 14.04 0.15 -5.79
N ASP A 4 13.65 1.37 -6.16
CA ASP A 4 12.60 2.13 -5.47
C ASP A 4 11.27 1.37 -5.44
N ALA A 5 10.81 0.91 -6.60
CA ALA A 5 9.60 0.12 -6.73
C ALA A 5 9.68 -1.20 -5.94
N MET A 6 10.83 -1.87 -5.94
CA MET A 6 11.04 -3.14 -5.24
C MET A 6 11.06 -3.00 -3.72
N LEU A 7 11.60 -1.89 -3.20
CA LEU A 7 11.60 -1.63 -1.76
C LEU A 7 10.26 -1.07 -1.28
N LYS A 8 9.54 -0.31 -2.12
CA LYS A 8 8.21 0.24 -1.81
C LYS A 8 7.05 -0.73 -2.07
N SER A 9 7.23 -1.73 -2.94
CA SER A 9 6.25 -2.81 -3.13
C SER A 9 6.15 -3.72 -1.92
N ARG A 10 7.17 -3.69 -1.06
CA ARG A 10 7.22 -4.50 0.14
C ARG A 10 6.48 -3.84 1.28
N PRO A 11 5.97 -4.68 2.19
CA PRO A 11 5.41 -4.26 3.43
C PRO A 11 6.28 -3.44 4.43
N ILE A 12 6.71 -2.22 4.06
CA ILE A 12 7.38 -1.25 4.95
C ILE A 12 6.78 0.18 4.86
N SER A 13 7.08 1.05 5.82
CA SER A 13 6.66 2.46 5.76
C SER A 13 7.31 3.19 4.57
N HIS A 14 6.60 4.18 4.03
CA HIS A 14 7.11 5.00 2.93
C HIS A 14 8.42 5.72 3.32
N ASP A 15 8.50 6.22 4.57
CA ASP A 15 9.71 6.87 5.06
C ASP A 15 10.92 5.91 5.16
N LEU A 16 10.72 4.69 5.69
CA LEU A 16 11.81 3.72 5.81
C LEU A 16 12.26 3.19 4.44
N SER A 17 11.33 2.90 3.53
CA SER A 17 11.68 2.51 2.15
C SER A 17 12.42 3.63 1.43
N GLN A 18 11.96 4.88 1.55
CA GLN A 18 12.63 6.01 0.92
C GLN A 18 14.04 6.25 1.50
N ARG A 19 14.20 6.15 2.82
CA ARG A 19 15.52 6.23 3.47
C ARG A 19 16.46 5.13 2.97
N ALA A 20 15.96 3.90 2.85
CA ALA A 20 16.74 2.80 2.33
C ALA A 20 17.18 3.02 0.88
N VAL A 21 16.27 3.47 0.01
CA VAL A 21 16.60 3.82 -1.38
C VAL A 21 17.65 4.91 -1.46
N ASN A 22 17.52 5.98 -0.67
CA ASN A 22 18.48 7.08 -0.64
C ASN A 22 19.86 6.59 -0.19
N HIS A 23 19.92 5.77 0.86
CA HIS A 23 21.16 5.20 1.33
C HIS A 23 21.83 4.31 0.27
N LEU A 24 21.06 3.45 -0.42
CA LEU A 24 21.58 2.65 -1.54
C LEU A 24 22.15 3.54 -2.67
N ILE A 25 21.50 4.68 -2.97
CA ILE A 25 22.01 5.64 -3.96
C ILE A 25 23.32 6.26 -3.49
N GLU A 26 23.39 6.73 -2.23
CA GLU A 26 24.57 7.36 -1.61
C GLU A 26 25.80 6.45 -1.64
N ILE A 27 25.62 5.16 -1.31
CA ILE A 27 26.71 4.18 -1.39
C ILE A 27 26.99 3.72 -2.82
N GLY A 28 26.27 4.22 -3.83
CA GLY A 28 26.50 3.95 -5.24
C GLY A 28 25.89 2.65 -5.78
N PHE A 29 24.98 2.00 -5.05
CA PHE A 29 24.30 0.78 -5.49
C PHE A 29 23.23 1.04 -6.57
N HIS A 30 23.02 2.30 -6.95
CA HIS A 30 22.27 2.65 -8.16
C HIS A 30 23.02 2.30 -9.45
N ASP A 31 24.35 2.16 -9.43
CA ASP A 31 25.14 1.61 -10.55
C ASP A 31 25.15 0.09 -10.45
N ILE A 32 24.55 -0.57 -11.44
CA ILE A 32 24.45 -2.03 -11.51
C ILE A 32 25.81 -2.72 -11.46
N ARG A 33 26.88 -2.10 -11.99
CA ARG A 33 28.24 -2.66 -11.99
C ARG A 33 28.88 -2.65 -10.61
N LYS A 34 28.48 -1.70 -9.76
CA LYS A 34 28.90 -1.66 -8.36
C LYS A 34 28.09 -2.66 -7.55
N LEU A 35 26.78 -2.69 -7.77
CA LEU A 35 25.88 -3.63 -7.09
C LEU A 35 26.18 -5.10 -7.43
N SER A 36 26.64 -5.39 -8.65
CA SER A 36 27.00 -6.75 -9.06
C SER A 36 28.28 -7.28 -8.41
N LYS A 37 29.19 -6.39 -8.02
CA LYS A 37 30.44 -6.76 -7.35
C LYS A 37 30.30 -6.91 -5.84
N SER A 38 29.19 -6.45 -5.26
CA SER A 38 29.01 -6.53 -3.82
C SER A 38 28.58 -7.93 -3.37
N SER A 39 28.96 -8.33 -2.16
CA SER A 39 28.49 -9.58 -1.57
C SER A 39 27.02 -9.48 -1.14
N TRP A 40 26.41 -10.62 -0.81
CA TRP A 40 25.07 -10.63 -0.23
C TRP A 40 25.04 -9.93 1.14
N GLU A 41 26.07 -10.13 1.97
CA GLU A 41 26.21 -9.49 3.28
C GLU A 41 26.34 -7.97 3.16
N GLU A 42 27.09 -7.47 2.16
CA GLU A 42 27.21 -6.03 1.89
C GLU A 42 25.86 -5.43 1.49
N LYS A 43 25.07 -6.12 0.65
CA LYS A 43 23.71 -5.71 0.30
C LYS A 43 22.79 -5.71 1.52
N ALA A 44 22.86 -6.74 2.36
CA ALA A 44 22.04 -6.85 3.57
C ALA A 44 22.40 -5.78 4.61
N MET A 45 23.69 -5.46 4.75
CA MET A 45 24.16 -4.41 5.65
C MET A 45 23.74 -3.02 5.14
N ALA A 46 23.88 -2.75 3.85
CA ALA A 46 23.41 -1.50 3.26
C ALA A 46 21.90 -1.29 3.48
N LEU A 47 21.09 -2.35 3.28
CA LEU A 47 19.65 -2.28 3.57
C LEU A 47 19.37 -2.06 5.06
N LYS A 48 20.13 -2.70 5.96
CA LYS A 48 20.04 -2.50 7.41
C LYS A 48 20.36 -1.05 7.80
N ASP A 49 21.44 -0.50 7.28
CA ASP A 49 21.90 0.87 7.55
C ASP A 49 20.91 1.91 7.02
N GLY A 50 20.26 1.60 5.89
CA GLY A 50 19.11 2.35 5.36
C GLY A 50 17.80 2.20 6.15
N GLY A 51 17.76 1.40 7.22
CA GLY A 51 16.59 1.19 8.07
C GLY A 51 15.63 0.09 7.58
N TYR A 52 15.98 -0.63 6.51
CA TYR A 52 15.15 -1.69 5.88
C TYR A 52 15.27 -3.04 6.60
N ASN A 53 15.29 -3.03 7.94
CA ASN A 53 15.67 -4.19 8.76
C ASN A 53 14.78 -5.42 8.57
N ARG A 54 13.46 -5.23 8.47
CA ARG A 54 12.46 -6.32 8.41
C ARG A 54 12.66 -7.23 7.20
N TYR A 55 13.11 -6.67 6.09
CA TYR A 55 13.24 -7.37 4.81
C TYR A 55 14.66 -7.29 4.25
N ARG A 56 15.67 -6.97 5.06
CA ARG A 56 17.04 -6.76 4.58
C ARG A 56 17.62 -7.99 3.87
N GLU A 57 17.33 -9.19 4.38
CA GLU A 57 17.90 -10.44 3.87
C GLU A 57 17.24 -10.82 2.54
N GLN A 58 15.90 -10.81 2.50
CA GLN A 58 15.15 -10.99 1.26
C GLN A 58 15.44 -9.88 0.25
N GLY A 59 15.61 -8.64 0.70
CA GLY A 59 15.95 -7.50 -0.14
C GLY A 59 17.35 -7.66 -0.75
N ALA A 60 18.32 -8.16 0.01
CA ALA A 60 19.66 -8.46 -0.49
C ALA A 60 19.63 -9.57 -1.55
N THR A 61 18.84 -10.63 -1.32
CA THR A 61 18.61 -11.69 -2.31
C THR A 61 17.96 -11.14 -3.57
N ASN A 62 16.87 -10.37 -3.46
CA ASN A 62 16.19 -9.79 -4.63
C ASN A 62 17.09 -8.81 -5.40
N LEU A 63 17.93 -8.02 -4.71
CA LEU A 63 18.91 -7.15 -5.35
C LEU A 63 19.93 -7.95 -6.16
N GLY A 64 20.41 -9.08 -5.64
CA GLY A 64 21.32 -9.98 -6.36
C GLY A 64 20.65 -10.57 -7.60
N GLU A 65 19.47 -11.18 -7.44
CA GLU A 65 18.74 -11.80 -8.56
C GLU A 65 18.32 -10.77 -9.62
N MET A 66 17.97 -9.55 -9.21
CA MET A 66 17.72 -8.43 -10.12
C MET A 66 18.96 -8.11 -10.95
N VAL A 67 20.14 -8.05 -10.33
CA VAL A 67 21.41 -7.83 -11.05
C VAL A 67 21.65 -8.93 -12.06
N ASP A 68 21.47 -10.20 -11.67
CA ASP A 68 21.71 -11.34 -12.54
C ASP A 68 20.78 -11.29 -13.75
N LEU A 69 19.47 -11.11 -13.52
CA LEU A 69 18.47 -10.98 -14.59
C LEU A 69 18.81 -9.83 -15.54
N VAL A 70 19.14 -8.65 -15.01
CA VAL A 70 19.44 -7.48 -15.84
C VAL A 70 20.74 -7.64 -16.60
N SER A 71 21.76 -8.26 -16.00
CA SER A 71 23.04 -8.52 -16.65
C SER A 71 22.90 -9.54 -17.78
N GLU A 72 22.19 -10.65 -17.55
CA GLU A 72 22.06 -11.74 -18.50
C GLU A 72 21.05 -11.45 -19.62
N LYS A 73 19.86 -10.94 -19.27
CA LYS A 73 18.75 -10.79 -20.23
C LYS A 73 18.70 -9.42 -20.89
N TYR A 74 19.25 -8.41 -20.24
CA TYR A 74 19.17 -7.01 -20.67
C TYR A 74 20.55 -6.35 -20.79
N GLU A 75 21.64 -7.13 -20.77
CA GLU A 75 23.03 -6.66 -20.99
C GLU A 75 23.45 -5.54 -20.01
N GLY A 76 22.92 -5.57 -18.79
CA GLY A 76 23.21 -4.56 -17.77
C GLY A 76 22.47 -3.22 -17.97
N ASP A 77 21.62 -3.09 -18.99
CA ASP A 77 20.86 -1.86 -19.29
C ASP A 77 19.37 -2.15 -19.46
N LEU A 78 18.56 -1.64 -18.53
CA LEU A 78 17.10 -1.77 -18.58
C LEU A 78 16.46 -1.09 -19.79
N ASN A 79 17.13 -0.20 -20.51
CA ASN A 79 16.63 0.29 -21.79
C ASN A 79 16.44 -0.86 -22.81
N ASN A 80 17.17 -1.96 -22.67
CA ASN A 80 16.97 -3.16 -23.49
C ASN A 80 15.66 -3.90 -23.14
N LEU A 81 15.16 -3.77 -21.91
CA LEU A 81 13.80 -4.23 -21.55
C LEU A 81 12.76 -3.43 -22.33
N LEU A 82 12.88 -2.09 -22.37
CA LEU A 82 11.97 -1.23 -23.14
C LEU A 82 11.99 -1.56 -24.65
N LYS A 83 13.19 -1.80 -25.22
CA LYS A 83 13.33 -2.24 -26.62
C LYS A 83 12.64 -3.60 -26.85
N LYS A 84 12.86 -4.57 -25.96
CA LYS A 84 12.22 -5.90 -26.04
C LYS A 84 10.70 -5.83 -25.90
N ALA A 85 10.21 -4.88 -25.13
CA ALA A 85 8.78 -4.57 -25.03
C ALA A 85 8.23 -3.87 -26.28
N ASN A 86 9.06 -3.48 -27.26
CA ASN A 86 8.69 -2.64 -28.40
C ASN A 86 8.01 -1.33 -27.98
N ASN A 87 8.47 -0.71 -26.88
CA ASN A 87 7.84 0.48 -26.27
C ASN A 87 6.38 0.28 -25.84
N ASP A 88 5.89 -0.96 -25.77
CA ASP A 88 4.54 -1.26 -25.31
C ASP A 88 4.50 -1.27 -23.77
N ARG A 89 3.58 -0.48 -23.20
CA ARG A 89 3.44 -0.35 -21.75
C ARG A 89 3.01 -1.66 -21.09
N ASN A 90 2.10 -2.42 -21.68
CA ASN A 90 1.59 -3.66 -21.10
C ASN A 90 2.68 -4.74 -21.09
N LYS A 91 3.47 -4.84 -22.17
CA LYS A 91 4.64 -5.72 -22.23
C LYS A 91 5.72 -5.28 -21.26
N THR A 92 6.00 -3.98 -21.16
CA THR A 92 6.93 -3.44 -20.15
C THR A 92 6.49 -3.84 -18.74
N ARG A 93 5.19 -3.70 -18.44
CA ARG A 93 4.59 -4.11 -17.16
C ARG A 93 4.73 -5.62 -16.90
N GLN A 94 4.63 -6.47 -17.92
CA GLN A 94 4.82 -7.91 -17.77
C GLN A 94 6.30 -8.27 -17.57
N LEU A 95 7.20 -7.70 -18.37
CA LEU A 95 8.64 -7.99 -18.28
C LEU A 95 9.26 -7.52 -16.97
N ILE A 96 8.82 -6.37 -16.42
CA ILE A 96 9.37 -5.88 -15.15
C ILE A 96 9.02 -6.79 -13.97
N LYS A 97 7.89 -7.53 -14.05
CA LYS A 97 7.47 -8.50 -13.03
C LYS A 97 8.35 -9.76 -12.99
N GLU A 98 9.22 -9.97 -13.98
CA GLU A 98 10.22 -11.05 -13.93
C GLU A 98 11.30 -10.80 -12.87
N ILE A 99 11.51 -9.55 -12.46
CA ILE A 99 12.40 -9.21 -11.37
C ILE A 99 11.74 -9.65 -10.06
N LYS A 100 12.39 -10.56 -9.33
CA LYS A 100 11.84 -11.07 -8.08
C LYS A 100 11.61 -9.94 -7.07
N GLY A 101 10.43 -9.96 -6.45
CA GLY A 101 9.97 -8.90 -5.55
C GLY A 101 9.15 -7.80 -6.22
N LEU A 102 8.95 -7.83 -7.54
CA LEU A 102 8.02 -6.94 -8.24
C LEU A 102 6.74 -7.68 -8.67
N GLY A 103 5.70 -7.57 -7.84
CA GLY A 103 4.33 -7.92 -8.20
C GLY A 103 3.60 -6.79 -8.94
N ASP A 104 2.27 -6.87 -9.04
CA ASP A 104 1.46 -5.84 -9.73
C ASP A 104 1.65 -4.44 -9.13
N LEU A 105 1.65 -4.31 -7.81
CA LEU A 105 1.94 -3.04 -7.13
C LEU A 105 3.33 -2.49 -7.50
N GLY A 106 4.35 -3.36 -7.50
CA GLY A 106 5.72 -2.96 -7.84
C GLY A 106 5.83 -2.52 -9.30
N ALA A 107 5.13 -3.19 -10.21
CA ALA A 107 5.10 -2.83 -11.63
C ALA A 107 4.43 -1.46 -11.84
N ASP A 108 3.33 -1.19 -11.14
CA ASP A 108 2.61 0.09 -11.24
C ASP A 108 3.43 1.25 -10.64
N LEU A 109 4.08 1.02 -9.48
CA LEU A 109 5.03 1.99 -8.89
C LEU A 109 6.22 2.25 -9.82
N PHE A 110 6.71 1.23 -10.51
CA PHE A 110 7.76 1.38 -11.51
C PHE A 110 7.27 2.24 -12.68
N LEU A 111 6.09 1.96 -13.24
CA LEU A 111 5.54 2.71 -14.37
C LEU A 111 5.25 4.18 -14.03
N ASN A 112 4.71 4.46 -12.84
CA ASN A 112 4.50 5.82 -12.33
C ASN A 112 5.78 6.65 -12.36
N ASN A 113 6.91 6.03 -11.98
CA ASN A 113 8.22 6.68 -11.91
C ASN A 113 8.93 6.73 -13.26
N VAL A 114 8.91 5.63 -14.02
CA VAL A 114 9.77 5.47 -15.20
C VAL A 114 9.34 6.35 -16.36
N GLN A 115 8.08 6.79 -16.41
CA GLN A 115 7.62 7.71 -17.47
C GLN A 115 8.41 9.04 -17.53
N SER A 116 9.07 9.43 -16.43
CA SER A 116 10.00 10.57 -16.41
C SER A 116 11.25 10.39 -17.29
N VAL A 117 11.66 9.15 -17.56
CA VAL A 117 12.84 8.81 -18.39
C VAL A 117 12.48 8.00 -19.62
N TRP A 118 11.33 7.32 -19.63
CA TRP A 118 10.74 6.60 -20.75
C TRP A 118 9.41 7.26 -21.14
N PRO A 119 9.42 8.36 -21.91
CA PRO A 119 8.20 9.09 -22.26
C PRO A 119 7.13 8.25 -22.97
N SER A 120 7.51 7.15 -23.64
CA SER A 120 6.59 6.20 -24.26
C SER A 120 5.66 5.47 -23.26
N MET A 121 5.96 5.53 -21.96
CA MET A 121 5.10 4.98 -20.91
C MET A 121 4.00 5.96 -20.47
N ALA A 122 4.15 7.26 -20.76
CA ALA A 122 3.15 8.26 -20.46
C ALA A 122 1.99 8.25 -21.48
N PRO A 123 0.77 8.64 -21.06
CA PRO A 123 0.38 8.96 -19.69
C PRO A 123 0.04 7.70 -18.88
N PHE A 124 0.57 7.61 -17.66
CA PHE A 124 0.22 6.53 -16.72
C PHE A 124 0.01 7.07 -15.30
N ILE A 125 -1.06 6.60 -14.68
CA ILE A 125 -1.38 6.71 -13.25
C ILE A 125 -1.93 5.34 -12.84
N ASP A 126 -1.44 4.77 -11.74
CA ASP A 126 -1.98 3.54 -11.18
C ASP A 126 -3.46 3.72 -10.76
N GLY A 127 -4.22 2.62 -10.75
CA GLY A 127 -5.68 2.68 -10.53
C GLY A 127 -6.07 3.37 -9.23
N ARG A 128 -5.30 3.18 -8.15
CA ARG A 128 -5.57 3.82 -6.85
C ARG A 128 -5.32 5.33 -6.93
N SER A 129 -4.21 5.74 -7.53
CA SER A 129 -3.89 7.16 -7.70
C SER A 129 -4.88 7.86 -8.64
N LEU A 130 -5.44 7.15 -9.62
CA LEU A 130 -6.47 7.68 -10.52
C LEU A 130 -7.81 7.91 -9.79
N GLU A 131 -8.20 7.02 -8.88
CA GLU A 131 -9.36 7.23 -8.01
C GLU A 131 -9.17 8.47 -7.11
N THR A 132 -7.96 8.66 -6.61
CA THR A 132 -7.61 9.89 -5.86
C THR A 132 -7.73 11.13 -6.76
N ALA A 133 -7.25 11.06 -8.00
CA ALA A 133 -7.34 12.16 -8.97
C ALA A 133 -8.79 12.62 -9.19
N ASP A 134 -9.69 11.66 -9.37
CA ASP A 134 -11.12 11.93 -9.53
C ASP A 134 -11.70 12.67 -8.31
N LYS A 135 -11.38 12.20 -7.10
CA LYS A 135 -11.86 12.80 -5.84
C LYS A 135 -11.36 14.21 -5.59
N VAL A 136 -10.17 14.55 -6.08
CA VAL A 136 -9.62 15.91 -5.97
C VAL A 136 -10.03 16.81 -7.14
N GLY A 137 -10.88 16.31 -8.05
CA GLY A 137 -11.45 17.09 -9.15
C GLY A 137 -10.60 17.13 -10.42
N LEU A 138 -9.57 16.28 -10.54
CA LEU A 138 -8.76 16.15 -11.77
C LEU A 138 -9.44 15.24 -12.82
N GLY A 139 -10.42 14.43 -12.40
CA GLY A 139 -11.10 13.45 -13.25
C GLY A 139 -10.28 12.17 -13.48
N THR A 140 -10.77 11.33 -14.38
CA THR A 140 -10.19 10.01 -14.71
C THR A 140 -9.66 9.91 -16.14
N ASP A 141 -9.85 10.95 -16.96
CA ASP A 141 -9.35 10.99 -18.34
C ASP A 141 -7.84 11.30 -18.34
N LEU A 142 -7.04 10.25 -18.51
CA LEU A 142 -5.58 10.36 -18.54
C LEU A 142 -5.06 11.25 -19.67
N ASP A 143 -5.70 11.25 -20.83
CA ASP A 143 -5.27 12.05 -21.97
C ASP A 143 -5.58 13.54 -21.76
N ALA A 144 -6.73 13.85 -21.14
CA ALA A 144 -7.07 15.21 -20.72
C ALA A 144 -6.11 15.73 -19.64
N ILE A 145 -5.86 14.93 -18.59
CA ILE A 145 -4.90 15.27 -17.54
C ILE A 145 -3.52 15.52 -18.16
N TYR A 146 -3.08 14.64 -19.06
CA TYR A 146 -1.77 14.77 -19.69
C TYR A 146 -1.68 15.98 -20.62
N ALA A 147 -2.75 16.32 -21.33
CA ALA A 147 -2.83 17.53 -22.14
C ALA A 147 -2.71 18.82 -21.30
N GLU A 148 -3.40 18.88 -20.15
CA GLU A 148 -3.34 20.02 -19.22
C GLU A 148 -1.92 20.20 -18.65
N LEU A 149 -1.20 19.10 -18.43
CA LEU A 149 0.21 19.12 -18.02
C LEU A 149 1.18 19.43 -19.18
N GLY A 150 0.68 19.88 -20.34
CA GLY A 150 1.50 20.21 -21.50
C GLY A 150 2.15 19.00 -22.18
N ARG A 151 1.59 17.80 -21.96
CA ARG A 151 2.15 16.50 -22.41
C ARG A 151 3.59 16.27 -21.92
N ASP A 152 3.94 16.78 -20.75
CA ASP A 152 5.24 16.53 -20.13
C ASP A 152 5.23 15.26 -19.28
N SER A 153 6.01 14.25 -19.68
CA SER A 153 6.06 12.96 -18.99
C SER A 153 6.70 13.05 -17.59
N MET A 154 7.59 14.04 -17.38
CA MET A 154 8.20 14.30 -16.07
C MET A 154 7.18 14.84 -15.08
N THR A 155 6.39 15.84 -15.50
CA THR A 155 5.30 16.39 -14.69
C THR A 155 4.21 15.34 -14.44
N MET A 156 3.90 14.50 -15.44
CA MET A 156 3.00 13.37 -15.27
C MET A 156 3.49 12.39 -14.18
N SER A 157 4.79 12.06 -14.18
CA SER A 157 5.40 11.22 -13.13
C SER A 157 5.28 11.84 -11.74
N ARG A 158 5.52 13.15 -11.62
CA ARG A 158 5.38 13.87 -10.35
C ARG A 158 3.93 13.88 -9.86
N LEU A 159 2.96 14.07 -10.76
CA LEU A 159 1.54 14.01 -10.42
C LEU A 159 1.15 12.62 -9.90
N ALA A 160 1.49 11.55 -10.65
CA ALA A 160 1.18 10.18 -10.25
C ALA A 160 1.77 9.85 -8.85
N ASN A 161 3.02 10.23 -8.60
CA ASN A 161 3.65 10.04 -7.30
C ASN A 161 2.99 10.88 -6.20
N GLY A 162 2.61 12.12 -6.48
CA GLY A 162 1.91 12.98 -5.54
C GLY A 162 0.53 12.42 -5.13
N LEU A 163 -0.23 11.92 -6.11
CA LEU A 163 -1.53 11.28 -5.87
C LEU A 163 -1.39 9.98 -5.05
N SER A 164 -0.32 9.22 -5.28
CA SER A 164 -0.06 7.97 -4.54
C SER A 164 0.19 8.19 -3.04
N ALA A 165 0.66 9.38 -2.66
CA ALA A 165 0.91 9.75 -1.26
C ALA A 165 -0.37 10.12 -0.50
N ILE A 166 -1.47 10.43 -1.19
CA ILE A 166 -2.72 10.84 -0.56
C ILE A 166 -3.39 9.60 0.09
N PRO A 167 -3.84 9.69 1.36
CA PRO A 167 -4.63 8.64 2.00
C PRO A 167 -5.90 8.34 1.19
N THR A 168 -6.20 7.05 0.98
CA THR A 168 -7.45 6.65 0.32
C THR A 168 -8.66 6.99 1.19
N LEU A 169 -9.82 7.21 0.57
CA LEU A 169 -11.08 7.48 1.27
C LEU A 169 -11.41 6.40 2.31
N SER A 170 -11.19 5.12 1.96
CA SER A 170 -11.38 4.00 2.89
C SER A 170 -10.51 4.13 4.15
N ARG A 171 -9.25 4.54 4.00
CA ARG A 171 -8.32 4.79 5.11
C ARG A 171 -8.81 5.92 6.00
N ILE A 172 -9.32 7.01 5.39
CA ILE A 172 -9.91 8.14 6.11
C ILE A 172 -11.15 7.70 6.89
N VAL A 173 -12.07 6.98 6.24
CA VAL A 173 -13.30 6.46 6.86
C VAL A 173 -12.96 5.57 8.06
N ASN A 174 -12.00 4.66 7.91
CA ASN A 174 -11.60 3.75 8.99
C ASN A 174 -10.90 4.46 10.14
N LEU A 175 -10.13 5.51 9.85
CA LEU A 175 -9.57 6.38 10.89
C LEU A 175 -10.68 7.08 11.68
N VAL A 176 -11.69 7.62 10.99
CA VAL A 176 -12.86 8.23 11.63
C VAL A 176 -13.61 7.21 12.49
N VAL A 177 -13.85 6.00 11.98
CA VAL A 177 -14.48 4.90 12.73
C VAL A 177 -13.67 4.58 13.99
N GLY A 178 -12.35 4.42 13.87
CA GLY A 178 -11.47 4.16 15.02
C GLY A 178 -11.56 5.25 16.08
N VAL A 179 -11.56 6.53 15.69
CA VAL A 179 -11.72 7.67 16.60
C VAL A 179 -13.09 7.67 17.27
N LEU A 180 -14.17 7.45 16.51
CA LEU A 180 -15.53 7.37 17.05
C LEU A 180 -15.68 6.22 18.05
N MET A 181 -15.06 5.07 17.77
CA MET A 181 -15.03 3.93 18.69
C MET A 181 -14.29 4.29 19.98
N VAL A 182 -13.11 4.90 19.90
CA VAL A 182 -12.36 5.31 21.11
C VAL A 182 -13.15 6.32 21.95
N LEU A 183 -13.71 7.36 21.33
CA LEU A 183 -14.53 8.35 22.03
C LEU A 183 -15.81 7.75 22.61
N GLY A 184 -16.50 6.91 21.83
CA GLY A 184 -17.70 6.17 22.27
C GLY A 184 -17.39 5.25 23.45
N GLY A 185 -16.27 4.53 23.40
CA GLY A 185 -15.79 3.66 24.48
C GLY A 185 -15.42 4.44 25.75
N ILE A 186 -14.71 5.58 25.63
CA ILE A 186 -14.40 6.46 26.77
C ILE A 186 -15.68 6.99 27.42
N SER A 187 -16.71 7.30 26.62
CA SER A 187 -17.98 7.78 27.17
C SER A 187 -18.70 6.72 28.00
N GLN A 188 -18.40 5.42 27.83
CA GLN A 188 -19.03 4.33 28.61
C GLN A 188 -18.69 4.33 30.10
N PHE A 189 -17.61 5.02 30.48
CA PHE A 189 -17.22 5.16 31.88
C PHE A 189 -18.15 6.09 32.67
N PHE A 190 -19.11 6.76 32.02
CA PHE A 190 -19.99 7.76 32.62
C PHE A 190 -21.47 7.55 32.22
N PRO A 191 -22.33 6.92 33.05
CA PRO A 191 -22.09 6.44 34.42
C PRO A 191 -21.34 5.10 34.45
N MET A 192 -20.63 4.87 35.55
CA MET A 192 -19.75 3.72 35.72
C MET A 192 -20.52 2.49 36.22
N SER A 193 -20.64 1.46 35.39
CA SER A 193 -21.18 0.15 35.74
C SER A 193 -20.19 -0.94 35.32
N MET A 194 -20.23 -2.12 35.94
CA MET A 194 -19.29 -3.19 35.57
C MET A 194 -19.44 -3.59 34.09
N SER A 195 -20.67 -3.66 33.57
CA SER A 195 -20.91 -3.94 32.15
C SER A 195 -20.38 -2.82 31.23
N SER A 196 -20.66 -1.56 31.55
CA SER A 196 -20.21 -0.42 30.74
C SER A 196 -18.69 -0.22 30.76
N ILE A 197 -18.01 -0.55 31.87
CA ILE A 197 -16.54 -0.56 31.91
C ILE A 197 -16.00 -1.62 30.95
N ILE A 198 -16.50 -2.85 31.05
CA ILE A 198 -16.01 -3.97 30.22
C ILE A 198 -16.21 -3.64 28.73
N VAL A 199 -17.41 -3.21 28.37
CA VAL A 199 -17.73 -2.85 27.00
C VAL A 199 -16.89 -1.66 26.52
N GLY A 200 -16.74 -0.61 27.34
CA GLY A 200 -15.91 0.55 27.03
C GLY A 200 -14.45 0.18 26.73
N ILE A 201 -13.86 -0.73 27.52
CA ILE A 201 -12.50 -1.23 27.29
C ILE A 201 -12.40 -1.96 25.94
N TYR A 202 -13.31 -2.88 25.65
CA TYR A 202 -13.31 -3.60 24.37
C TYR A 202 -13.43 -2.66 23.18
N VAL A 203 -14.36 -1.69 23.23
CA VAL A 203 -14.57 -0.74 22.13
C VAL A 203 -13.34 0.15 21.92
N ILE A 204 -12.66 0.59 22.99
CA ILE A 204 -11.41 1.35 22.89
C ILE A 204 -10.32 0.51 22.23
N ILE A 205 -10.11 -0.73 22.70
CA ILE A 205 -9.10 -1.64 22.13
C ILE A 205 -9.37 -1.85 20.64
N PHE A 206 -10.62 -2.14 20.28
CA PHE A 206 -11.01 -2.30 18.89
C PHE A 206 -10.82 -1.02 18.07
N GLY A 207 -11.17 0.15 18.61
CA GLY A 207 -10.96 1.44 17.94
C GLY A 207 -9.49 1.74 17.68
N LEU A 208 -8.63 1.43 18.65
CA LEU A 208 -7.17 1.53 18.52
C LEU A 208 -6.61 0.53 17.50
N ILE A 209 -7.13 -0.70 17.46
CA ILE A 209 -6.75 -1.68 16.43
C ILE A 209 -7.17 -1.16 15.05
N VAL A 210 -8.43 -0.79 14.85
CA VAL A 210 -8.94 -0.31 13.56
C VAL A 210 -8.18 0.92 13.09
N GLY A 211 -8.02 1.95 13.93
CA GLY A 211 -7.24 3.14 13.59
C GLY A 211 -5.76 2.82 13.38
N GLY A 212 -5.18 1.96 14.22
CA GLY A 212 -3.79 1.52 14.13
C GLY A 212 -3.51 0.76 12.84
N LEU A 213 -4.41 -0.11 12.39
CA LEU A 213 -4.32 -0.82 11.11
C LEU A 213 -4.25 0.14 9.92
N GLU A 214 -4.83 1.34 10.03
CA GLU A 214 -4.69 2.35 8.98
C GLU A 214 -3.33 3.04 9.02
N PHE A 215 -2.70 3.22 10.18
CA PHE A 215 -1.35 3.79 10.26
C PHE A 215 -0.26 2.77 9.99
N LEU A 216 -0.53 1.50 10.26
CA LEU A 216 0.36 0.41 9.93
C LEU A 216 0.48 0.37 8.41
N PRO A 217 1.66 0.68 7.86
CA PRO A 217 1.86 0.47 6.44
C PRO A 217 1.63 -1.01 6.13
N ASN A 218 1.83 -1.91 7.13
CA ASN A 218 1.71 -3.36 7.00
C ASN A 218 1.27 -4.06 8.26
N ILE A 219 0.28 -4.91 8.06
CA ILE A 219 -0.31 -5.78 9.06
C ILE A 219 0.63 -6.98 9.29
N PRO A 220 1.02 -7.29 10.53
CA PRO A 220 1.79 -8.49 10.85
C PRO A 220 1.02 -9.77 10.50
N ASP A 221 1.72 -10.82 10.05
CA ASP A 221 1.09 -12.08 9.60
C ASP A 221 0.19 -12.74 10.67
N TYR A 222 0.53 -12.54 11.95
CA TYR A 222 -0.31 -13.02 13.05
C TYR A 222 -1.67 -12.32 13.12
N VAL A 223 -1.76 -11.04 12.74
CA VAL A 223 -3.04 -10.31 12.73
C VAL A 223 -3.93 -10.85 11.62
N TYR A 224 -3.38 -11.18 10.44
CA TYR A 224 -4.14 -11.89 9.41
C TYR A 224 -4.64 -13.24 9.92
N ARG A 225 -3.77 -14.00 10.59
CA ARG A 225 -4.13 -15.33 11.12
C ARG A 225 -5.26 -15.30 12.15
N TYR A 226 -5.31 -14.29 13.02
CA TYR A 226 -6.27 -14.23 14.13
C TYR A 226 -7.44 -13.27 13.89
N ALA A 227 -7.30 -12.32 12.98
CA ALA A 227 -8.29 -11.28 12.70
C ALA A 227 -8.53 -11.14 11.18
N SER A 228 -8.53 -12.27 10.45
CA SER A 228 -8.80 -12.33 9.01
C SER A 228 -10.08 -11.59 8.60
N PHE A 229 -11.11 -11.60 9.46
CA PHE A 229 -12.36 -10.89 9.23
C PHE A 229 -12.20 -9.36 9.11
N LEU A 230 -11.14 -8.76 9.66
CA LEU A 230 -10.84 -7.34 9.46
C LEU A 230 -10.20 -7.07 8.10
N PHE A 231 -9.99 -8.07 7.24
CA PHE A 231 -9.40 -7.91 5.91
C PHE A 231 -10.38 -8.33 4.81
N SER A 232 -11.67 -8.09 5.01
CA SER A 232 -12.69 -8.18 3.97
C SER A 232 -13.75 -7.10 4.16
N PHE A 233 -14.43 -6.68 3.09
CA PHE A 233 -15.50 -5.68 3.21
C PHE A 233 -16.64 -6.24 4.05
N LEU A 234 -17.07 -7.47 3.78
CA LEU A 234 -18.10 -8.16 4.56
C LEU A 234 -17.73 -8.29 6.04
N GLY A 235 -16.52 -8.73 6.35
CA GLY A 235 -16.08 -8.98 7.73
C GLY A 235 -15.91 -7.69 8.53
N ARG A 236 -15.31 -6.64 7.95
CA ARG A 236 -15.26 -5.31 8.58
C ARG A 236 -16.64 -4.71 8.73
N GLY A 237 -17.50 -4.84 7.72
CA GLY A 237 -18.86 -4.35 7.75
C GLY A 237 -19.68 -4.96 8.89
N ALA A 238 -19.66 -6.28 9.02
CA ALA A 238 -20.31 -7.00 10.12
C ALA A 238 -19.73 -6.60 11.49
N PHE A 239 -18.42 -6.44 11.59
CA PHE A 239 -17.75 -5.98 12.80
C PHE A 239 -18.16 -4.57 13.22
N TYR A 240 -18.24 -3.63 12.28
CA TYR A 240 -18.69 -2.26 12.56
C TYR A 240 -20.17 -2.22 12.95
N ILE A 241 -21.04 -3.03 12.35
CA ILE A 241 -22.44 -3.16 12.79
C ILE A 241 -22.53 -3.69 14.22
N PHE A 242 -21.73 -4.71 14.54
CA PHE A 242 -21.67 -5.28 15.88
C PHE A 242 -21.23 -4.25 16.92
N VAL A 243 -20.09 -3.57 16.69
CA VAL A 243 -19.59 -2.54 17.60
C VAL A 243 -20.54 -1.34 17.69
N GLY A 244 -21.10 -0.92 16.56
CA GLY A 244 -22.11 0.14 16.49
C GLY A 244 -23.32 -0.19 17.36
N SER A 245 -23.84 -1.42 17.28
CA SER A 245 -24.97 -1.89 18.06
C SER A 245 -24.68 -1.92 19.56
N ILE A 246 -23.47 -2.29 19.95
CA ILE A 246 -23.02 -2.27 21.35
C ILE A 246 -22.93 -0.83 21.90
N LEU A 247 -22.59 0.13 21.04
CA LEU A 247 -22.53 1.55 21.39
C LEU A 247 -23.92 2.20 21.47
N LEU A 248 -24.97 1.62 20.87
CA LEU A 248 -26.34 2.16 20.93
C LEU A 248 -26.98 1.94 22.29
N HIS A 249 -26.51 2.70 23.28
CA HIS A 249 -27.06 2.76 24.64
C HIS A 249 -27.05 4.22 25.12
N ASP A 250 -27.87 4.55 26.12
CA ASP A 250 -28.03 5.86 26.76
C ASP A 250 -26.86 6.84 26.61
N GLY A 251 -27.17 8.04 26.12
CA GLY A 251 -26.22 9.15 25.97
C GLY A 251 -26.05 9.58 24.51
N ALA A 252 -26.16 10.88 24.25
CA ALA A 252 -26.14 11.42 22.90
C ALA A 252 -24.87 11.05 22.11
N LEU A 253 -23.68 11.15 22.74
CA LEU A 253 -22.41 10.80 22.09
C LEU A 253 -22.33 9.33 21.68
N ARG A 254 -22.86 8.43 22.51
CA ARG A 254 -22.86 6.98 22.26
C ARG A 254 -23.78 6.62 21.12
N ILE A 255 -24.99 7.18 21.13
CA ILE A 255 -25.98 6.99 20.06
C ILE A 255 -25.41 7.49 18.74
N ILE A 256 -24.85 8.70 18.70
CA ILE A 256 -24.27 9.27 17.47
C ILE A 256 -23.10 8.39 16.98
N ALA A 257 -22.14 8.07 17.84
CA ALA A 257 -20.99 7.24 17.47
C ALA A 257 -21.42 5.85 17.00
N GLY A 258 -22.33 5.19 17.74
CA GLY A 258 -22.85 3.87 17.41
C GLY A 258 -23.63 3.84 16.10
N SER A 259 -24.51 4.82 15.87
CA SER A 259 -25.24 4.95 14.61
C SER A 259 -24.30 5.16 13.44
N VAL A 260 -23.34 6.10 13.54
CA VAL A 260 -22.40 6.38 12.44
C VAL A 260 -21.54 5.16 12.12
N VAL A 261 -20.97 4.50 13.13
CA VAL A 261 -20.16 3.29 12.94
C VAL A 261 -21.01 2.16 12.33
N GLY A 262 -22.24 1.98 12.80
CA GLY A 262 -23.17 0.99 12.24
C GLY A 262 -23.56 1.26 10.79
N PHE A 263 -23.85 2.52 10.43
CA PHE A 263 -24.15 2.91 9.04
C PHE A 263 -22.96 2.73 8.11
N ILE A 264 -21.75 3.07 8.57
CA ILE A 264 -20.52 2.78 7.82
C ILE A 264 -20.38 1.26 7.62
N GLY A 265 -20.67 0.46 8.65
CA GLY A 265 -20.68 -1.00 8.55
C GLY A 265 -21.64 -1.54 7.47
N LEU A 266 -22.85 -0.99 7.39
CA LEU A 266 -23.80 -1.32 6.30
C LEU A 266 -23.25 -0.93 4.92
N GLY A 267 -22.62 0.24 4.81
CA GLY A 267 -21.95 0.68 3.58
C GLY A 267 -20.86 -0.30 3.16
N TYR A 268 -20.02 -0.75 4.08
CA TYR A 268 -19.00 -1.77 3.83
C TYR A 268 -19.59 -3.08 3.31
N ILE A 269 -20.68 -3.58 3.91
CA ILE A 269 -21.37 -4.77 3.40
C ILE A 269 -21.93 -4.53 1.99
N ALA A 270 -22.51 -3.37 1.71
CA ALA A 270 -23.03 -3.05 0.38
C ALA A 270 -21.94 -3.02 -0.69
N LEU A 271 -20.73 -2.53 -0.36
CA LEU A 271 -19.58 -2.50 -1.27
C LEU A 271 -19.15 -3.90 -1.74
N GLU A 272 -19.29 -4.93 -0.89
CA GLU A 272 -18.99 -6.33 -1.27
C GLU A 272 -19.82 -6.79 -2.48
N PHE A 273 -21.03 -6.27 -2.66
CA PHE A 273 -21.94 -6.66 -3.74
C PHE A 273 -21.75 -5.83 -5.01
N ILE A 274 -20.78 -4.91 -5.05
CA ILE A 274 -20.48 -4.08 -6.22
C ILE A 274 -19.22 -4.66 -6.91
N PRO A 275 -19.36 -5.42 -8.03
CA PRO A 275 -18.24 -6.15 -8.63
C PRO A 275 -17.10 -5.28 -9.14
N SER A 276 -17.34 -3.98 -9.31
CA SER A 276 -16.33 -3.01 -9.80
C SER A 276 -15.46 -2.43 -8.68
N ILE A 277 -15.79 -2.66 -7.41
CA ILE A 277 -15.04 -2.07 -6.29
C ILE A 277 -14.16 -3.15 -5.68
N GLU A 278 -12.87 -3.08 -5.97
CA GLU A 278 -11.89 -3.95 -5.32
C GLU A 278 -11.63 -3.48 -3.88
N PRO A 279 -11.40 -4.41 -2.93
CA PRO A 279 -11.02 -4.05 -1.57
C PRO A 279 -9.81 -3.11 -1.54
N PRO A 280 -9.75 -2.12 -0.63
CA PRO A 280 -8.54 -1.32 -0.44
C PRO A 280 -7.35 -2.23 -0.15
N SER A 281 -6.14 -1.82 -0.54
CA SER A 281 -4.92 -2.63 -0.34
C SER A 281 -4.70 -3.07 1.12
N ASN A 282 -5.20 -2.31 2.11
CA ASN A 282 -5.18 -2.66 3.54
C ASN A 282 -6.21 -3.75 3.95
N MET A 283 -7.02 -4.20 3.01
CA MET A 283 -8.01 -5.26 3.14
C MET A 283 -7.80 -6.35 2.08
N ARG A 284 -6.73 -6.27 1.29
CA ARG A 284 -6.34 -7.36 0.39
C ARG A 284 -5.40 -8.25 1.17
N GLU A 285 -5.63 -9.56 1.13
CA GLU A 285 -4.53 -10.49 1.31
C GLU A 285 -3.54 -10.16 0.20
N THR A 286 -2.37 -9.63 0.53
CA THR A 286 -1.27 -9.59 -0.44
C THR A 286 -1.12 -11.01 -0.95
N ASP A 287 -1.32 -11.22 -2.26
CA ASP A 287 -0.99 -12.48 -2.93
C ASP A 287 0.34 -12.94 -2.36
N GLN A 288 0.25 -13.93 -1.49
CA GLN A 288 1.41 -14.64 -1.00
C GLN A 288 1.89 -15.42 -2.20
N GLY A 289 2.70 -14.78 -3.04
CA GLY A 289 3.76 -15.45 -3.78
C GLY A 289 4.74 -16.03 -2.77
N TRP A 290 4.29 -17.01 -1.99
CA TRP A 290 5.09 -17.85 -1.12
C TRP A 290 5.21 -19.20 -1.78
N GLY A 291 6.46 -19.52 -2.13
CA GLY A 291 6.95 -20.89 -2.16
C GLY A 291 6.36 -21.76 -3.25
N ALA A 292 6.97 -21.69 -4.43
CA ALA A 292 7.29 -22.95 -5.08
C ALA A 292 7.95 -23.87 -4.05
N GLU A 293 7.33 -25.03 -3.83
CA GLU A 293 7.87 -26.25 -3.23
C GLU A 293 8.36 -26.14 -1.78
N GLN A 294 7.54 -26.67 -0.87
CA GLN A 294 8.07 -27.49 0.22
C GLN A 294 8.81 -28.68 -0.42
N VAL A 295 10.13 -28.73 -0.24
CA VAL A 295 10.91 -29.97 -0.17
C VAL A 295 11.33 -30.19 1.28
#